data_AF-A0A1A6GQE8-F1
#
_entry.id   AF-A0A1A6GQE8-F1
#
_cell.length_a   1.000
_cell.length_b   1.000
_cell.length_c   1.000
_cell.angle_alpha   90.00
_cell.angle_beta   90.00
_cell.angle_gamma   90.00
#
_symmetry.space_group_name_H-M   'P 1'
#
loop_
_entity.id
_entity.type
_entity.pdbx_description
1 polymer ?
#
loop_
_entity_poly.entity_id
_entity_poly.type
_entity_poly.pdbx_seq_one_letter_code
_entity_poly.pdbx_strand_id
1 'polypeptide(L)'
;MGNGMTKGITYLRISVADTPEVHIKKHFKECVNFIHGCRLNGGISRSTTVVIAYVMTVTGLGWREVLEAIKATRPIANPNPGFRQQLEEFGWGNSQKLRRQLEERFGESPFHDEEELRTLLPLCRRCRQGSANSGASVTASSAPSEGTLQRLVPRSPRDAHRPLPLLARIKQTFSCLPRCLSLKSSK
;
A
#
# COMPACT_ATOMS: atom_id res chain seq x y z
N MET A 1 -28.25 -16.91 27.02
CA MET A 1 -27.88 -16.11 25.84
C MET A 1 -26.36 -15.99 25.76
N GLY A 2 -25.73 -16.53 24.71
CA GLY A 2 -24.27 -16.62 24.59
C GLY A 2 -23.62 -15.32 24.12
N ASN A 3 -22.66 -14.80 24.90
CA ASN A 3 -21.76 -13.73 24.47
C ASN A 3 -20.60 -14.32 23.66
N GLY A 4 -20.80 -14.46 22.35
CA GLY A 4 -19.73 -14.71 21.40
C GLY A 4 -18.87 -13.46 21.21
N MET A 5 -17.91 -13.22 22.11
CA MET A 5 -16.86 -12.22 21.88
C MET A 5 -15.97 -12.71 20.73
N THR A 6 -16.14 -12.13 19.54
CA THR A 6 -15.21 -12.31 18.43
C THR A 6 -13.84 -11.78 18.83
N LYS A 7 -12.89 -12.66 19.17
CA LYS A 7 -11.52 -12.30 19.55
C LYS A 7 -10.88 -11.44 18.43
N GLY A 8 -10.45 -10.23 18.76
CA GLY A 8 -9.71 -9.34 17.84
C GLY A 8 -10.49 -8.24 17.13
N ILE A 9 -11.74 -7.98 17.55
CA ILE A 9 -12.51 -6.78 17.19
C ILE A 9 -12.75 -5.97 18.45
N THR A 10 -12.34 -4.70 18.44
CA THR A 10 -12.61 -3.75 19.51
C THR A 10 -13.96 -3.09 19.23
N TYR A 11 -14.85 -3.09 20.22
CA TYR A 11 -16.16 -2.43 20.11
C TYR A 11 -16.27 -1.33 21.16
N LEU A 12 -16.76 -0.17 20.74
CA LEU A 12 -17.32 0.83 21.63
C LEU A 12 -18.84 0.65 21.64
N ARG A 13 -19.42 0.36 22.80
CA ARG A 13 -20.88 0.22 22.97
C ARG A 13 -21.40 1.37 23.82
N ILE A 14 -22.38 2.09 23.29
CA ILE A 14 -23.06 3.16 24.01
C ILE A 14 -24.55 2.84 23.99
N SER A 15 -25.11 2.57 25.18
CA SER A 15 -26.53 2.31 25.34
C SER A 15 -27.28 3.64 25.45
N VAL A 16 -28.04 3.97 24.41
CA VAL A 16 -28.80 5.22 24.29
C VAL A 16 -30.21 4.86 23.84
N ALA A 17 -31.24 5.37 24.51
CA ALA A 17 -32.62 5.22 24.05
C ALA A 17 -32.88 6.19 22.89
N ASP A 18 -33.67 5.75 21.90
CA ASP A 18 -34.01 6.55 20.73
C ASP A 18 -35.20 7.46 21.03
N THR A 19 -34.99 8.44 21.91
CA THR A 19 -36.00 9.44 22.28
C THR A 19 -35.39 10.84 22.25
N PRO A 20 -36.17 11.89 21.90
CA PRO A 20 -35.63 13.24 21.70
C PRO A 20 -35.11 13.89 23.00
N GLU A 21 -35.49 13.37 24.17
CA GLU A 21 -35.02 13.83 25.48
C GLU A 21 -33.58 13.37 25.76
N VAL A 22 -33.10 12.33 25.09
CA VAL A 22 -31.77 11.79 25.35
C VAL A 22 -30.68 12.66 24.74
N HIS A 23 -29.78 13.16 25.59
CA HIS A 23 -28.65 13.98 25.17
C HIS A 23 -27.50 13.17 24.56
N ILE A 24 -27.69 12.60 23.37
CA ILE A 24 -26.65 11.81 22.66
C ILE A 24 -25.35 12.59 22.43
N LYS A 25 -25.42 13.93 22.36
CA LYS A 25 -24.26 14.83 22.22
C LYS A 25 -23.16 14.57 23.24
N LYS A 26 -23.49 14.10 24.45
CA LYS A 26 -22.51 13.77 25.50
C LYS A 26 -21.52 12.67 25.09
N HIS A 27 -21.90 11.83 24.12
CA HIS A 27 -21.09 10.71 23.64
C HIS A 27 -20.27 11.02 22.40
N PHE A 28 -20.48 12.17 21.74
CA PHE A 28 -19.82 12.49 20.47
C PHE A 28 -18.30 12.48 20.58
N LYS A 29 -17.74 13.05 21.65
CA LYS A 29 -16.28 13.09 21.87
C LYS A 29 -15.70 11.68 21.93
N GLU A 30 -16.34 10.77 22.67
CA GLU A 30 -15.92 9.38 22.81
C GLU A 30 -16.01 8.63 21.48
N CYS A 31 -17.15 8.72 20.78
CA CYS A 31 -17.34 8.09 19.46
C CYS A 31 -16.32 8.58 18.43
N VAL A 32 -16.11 9.90 18.34
CA VAL A 32 -15.18 10.49 17.39
C VAL A 32 -13.76 10.03 17.68
N ASN A 33 -13.34 10.05 18.94
CA ASN A 33 -12.01 9.58 19.33
C ASN A 33 -11.81 8.09 19.03
N PHE A 34 -12.81 7.26 19.32
CA PHE A 34 -12.76 5.83 19.01
C PHE A 34 -12.62 5.58 17.51
N ILE A 35 -13.47 6.20 16.69
CA ILE A 35 -13.42 6.09 15.23
C ILE A 35 -12.06 6.60 14.70
N HIS A 36 -11.59 7.74 15.21
CA HIS A 36 -10.32 8.32 14.79
C HIS A 36 -9.14 7.41 15.13
N GLY A 37 -9.11 6.85 16.35
CA GLY A 37 -8.11 5.88 16.77
C GLY A 37 -8.13 4.62 15.90
N CYS A 38 -9.31 4.07 15.60
CA CYS A 38 -9.45 2.95 14.67
C CYS A 38 -8.96 3.29 13.26
N ARG A 39 -9.20 4.51 12.76
CA ARG A 39 -8.70 4.97 11.46
C ARG A 39 -7.18 5.05 11.41
N LEU A 40 -6.55 5.58 12.46
CA LEU A 40 -5.09 5.71 12.54
C LEU A 40 -4.40 4.36 12.75
N ASN A 41 -4.98 3.50 13.58
CA ASN A 41 -4.37 2.22 13.97
C ASN A 41 -4.88 1.03 13.12
N GLY A 42 -5.79 1.30 12.18
CA GLY A 42 -6.27 0.32 11.22
C GLY A 42 -5.15 -0.08 10.26
N GLY A 43 -5.13 -1.34 9.86
CA GLY A 43 -4.20 -1.85 8.84
C GLY A 43 -2.72 -1.62 9.14
N ILE A 44 -2.32 -1.89 10.39
CA ILE A 44 -0.91 -1.98 10.80
C ILE A 44 -0.35 -3.36 10.42
N SER A 45 -1.02 -4.44 10.84
CA SER A 45 -0.49 -5.80 10.79
C SER A 45 -1.28 -6.70 9.84
N ARG A 46 -2.49 -7.16 10.21
CA ARG A 46 -3.28 -8.15 9.45
C ARG A 46 -3.49 -7.81 7.96
N SER A 47 -4.08 -6.66 7.66
CA SER A 47 -4.32 -6.28 6.25
C SER A 47 -3.01 -5.99 5.51
N THR A 48 -2.01 -5.43 6.20
CA THR A 48 -0.67 -5.19 5.64
C THR A 48 -0.02 -6.50 5.23
N THR A 49 -0.11 -7.55 6.04
CA THR A 49 0.41 -8.88 5.71
C THR A 49 -0.20 -9.43 4.42
N VAL A 50 -1.52 -9.34 4.28
CA VAL A 50 -2.20 -9.82 3.06
C VAL A 50 -1.80 -8.99 1.84
N VAL A 51 -1.68 -7.66 1.98
CA VAL A 51 -1.20 -6.78 0.92
C VAL A 51 0.24 -7.12 0.53
N ILE A 52 1.13 -7.37 1.50
CA ILE A 52 2.51 -7.78 1.24
C ILE A 52 2.54 -9.08 0.44
N ALA A 53 1.79 -10.10 0.87
CA ALA A 53 1.73 -11.38 0.17
C ALA A 53 1.26 -11.22 -1.28
N TYR A 54 0.22 -10.42 -1.52
CA TYR A 54 -0.25 -10.11 -2.87
C TYR A 54 0.84 -9.42 -3.72
N VAL A 55 1.48 -8.38 -3.17
CA VAL A 55 2.52 -7.64 -3.89
C VAL A 55 3.73 -8.52 -4.17
N MET A 56 4.14 -9.40 -3.24
CA MET A 56 5.18 -10.41 -3.49
C MET A 56 4.82 -11.32 -4.65
N THR A 57 3.55 -11.72 -4.77
CA THR A 57 3.10 -12.59 -5.86
C THR A 57 3.12 -11.88 -7.21
N VAL A 58 2.65 -10.64 -7.30
CA VAL A 58 2.61 -9.95 -8.60
C VAL A 58 3.94 -9.32 -9.01
N THR A 59 4.81 -8.98 -8.04
CA THR A 59 6.14 -8.37 -8.33
C THR A 59 7.32 -9.32 -8.21
N GLY A 60 7.22 -10.41 -7.44
CA GLY A 60 8.30 -11.38 -7.28
C GLY A 60 9.37 -10.93 -6.28
N LEU A 61 9.19 -9.75 -5.69
CA LEU A 61 10.07 -9.18 -4.68
C LEU A 61 9.91 -9.88 -3.33
N GLY A 62 10.96 -9.81 -2.51
CA GLY A 62 10.93 -10.35 -1.16
C GLY A 62 10.03 -9.52 -0.22
N TRP A 63 9.49 -10.14 0.82
CA TRP A 63 8.57 -9.46 1.75
C TRP A 63 9.17 -8.22 2.41
N ARG A 64 10.49 -8.18 2.60
CA ARG A 64 11.23 -7.06 3.19
C ARG A 64 11.21 -5.83 2.29
N GLU A 65 11.54 -6.04 1.01
CA GLU A 65 11.50 -5.00 -0.02
C GLU A 65 10.06 -4.49 -0.18
N VAL A 66 9.10 -5.40 -0.26
CA VAL A 66 7.69 -5.04 -0.36
C VAL A 66 7.22 -4.23 0.86
N LEU A 67 7.57 -4.65 2.07
CA LEU A 67 7.23 -3.91 3.29
C LEU A 67 7.87 -2.51 3.31
N GLU A 68 9.10 -2.38 2.85
CA GLU A 68 9.80 -1.10 2.76
C GLU A 68 9.12 -0.15 1.77
N ALA A 69 8.78 -0.63 0.57
CA ALA A 69 8.04 0.15 -0.41
C ALA A 69 6.64 0.55 0.09
N ILE A 70 5.94 -0.35 0.79
CA ILE A 70 4.65 -0.02 1.42
C ILE A 70 4.83 1.06 2.49
N LYS A 71 5.90 1.02 3.29
CA LYS A 71 6.17 2.03 4.32
C LYS A 71 6.41 3.44 3.74
N ALA A 72 6.89 3.55 2.50
CA ALA A 72 7.01 4.84 1.82
C ALA A 72 5.65 5.55 1.64
N THR A 73 4.56 4.79 1.53
CA THR A 73 3.19 5.33 1.39
C THR A 73 2.34 5.20 2.66
N ARG A 74 2.68 4.25 3.54
CA ARG A 74 2.00 3.97 4.81
C ARG A 74 3.02 3.65 5.91
N PRO A 75 3.62 4.66 6.56
CA PRO A 75 4.72 4.45 7.53
C PRO A 75 4.36 3.57 8.73
N ILE A 76 3.07 3.52 9.11
CA ILE A 76 2.56 2.70 10.21
C ILE A 76 2.46 1.20 9.86
N ALA A 77 2.73 0.79 8.63
CA ALA A 77 2.72 -0.60 8.20
C ALA A 77 3.74 -1.43 9.00
N ASN A 78 3.24 -2.37 9.79
CA ASN A 78 4.06 -3.17 10.69
C ASN A 78 3.42 -4.54 10.97
N PRO A 79 3.61 -5.54 10.09
CA PRO A 79 3.27 -6.93 10.39
C PRO A 79 3.92 -7.38 11.69
N ASN A 80 3.19 -8.13 12.52
CA ASN A 80 3.75 -8.73 13.73
C ASN A 80 4.82 -9.79 13.37
N PRO A 81 5.69 -10.20 14.31
CA PRO A 81 6.77 -11.15 14.03
C PRO A 81 6.29 -12.48 13.41
N GLY A 82 5.19 -13.05 13.92
CA GLY A 82 4.63 -14.30 13.38
C GLY A 82 4.17 -14.18 11.94
N PHE A 83 3.57 -13.05 11.55
CA PHE A 83 3.21 -12.79 10.16
C PHE A 83 4.42 -12.56 9.26
N ARG A 84 5.51 -11.97 9.77
CA ARG A 84 6.75 -11.84 8.99
C ARG A 84 7.38 -13.20 8.70
N GLN A 85 7.35 -14.11 9.67
CA GLN A 85 7.80 -15.49 9.47
C GLN A 85 6.96 -16.18 8.39
N GLN A 86 5.63 -16.08 8.47
CA GLN A 86 4.74 -16.63 7.46
C GLN A 86 4.96 -16.02 6.06
N LEU A 87 5.31 -14.74 5.98
CA LEU A 87 5.67 -14.07 4.72
C LEU A 87 7.01 -14.57 4.15
N GLU A 88 8.00 -14.81 5.01
CA GLU A 88 9.27 -15.45 4.61
C GLU A 88 9.02 -16.85 4.03
N GLU A 89 8.24 -17.67 4.73
CA GLU A 89 7.83 -19.01 4.28
C GLU A 89 7.04 -18.97 2.97
N PHE A 90 6.11 -18.03 2.83
CA PHE A 90 5.36 -17.82 1.59
C PHE A 90 6.27 -17.46 0.42
N GLY A 91 7.34 -16.70 0.67
CA GLY A 91 8.33 -16.29 -0.33
C GLY A 91 9.12 -17.44 -0.95
N TRP A 92 9.41 -18.51 -0.21
CA TRP A 92 10.28 -19.60 -0.69
C TRP A 92 9.71 -20.45 -1.83
N GLY A 93 8.40 -20.40 -2.11
CA GLY A 93 7.85 -21.12 -3.25
C GLY A 93 6.35 -20.93 -3.48
N ASN A 94 5.59 -20.65 -2.42
CA ASN A 94 4.15 -20.44 -2.53
C ASN A 94 3.82 -19.20 -3.38
N SER A 95 4.60 -18.12 -3.23
CA SER A 95 4.44 -16.90 -4.03
C SER A 95 4.60 -17.15 -5.53
N GLN A 96 5.65 -17.87 -5.93
CA GLN A 96 5.91 -18.18 -7.35
C GLN A 96 4.87 -19.12 -7.94
N LYS A 97 4.43 -20.12 -7.17
CA LYS A 97 3.34 -21.02 -7.57
C LYS A 97 2.05 -20.23 -7.81
N LEU A 98 1.70 -19.31 -6.89
CA LEU A 98 0.49 -18.51 -7.01
C LEU A 98 0.57 -17.52 -8.18
N ARG A 99 1.76 -16.96 -8.45
CA ARG A 99 1.99 -16.10 -9.62
C ARG A 99 1.64 -16.82 -10.92
N ARG A 100 2.20 -18.01 -11.13
CA ARG A 100 1.88 -18.83 -12.31
C ARG A 100 0.39 -19.11 -12.43
N GLN A 101 -0.28 -19.43 -11.31
CA GLN A 101 -1.73 -19.65 -11.29
C GLN A 101 -2.54 -18.40 -11.66
N LEU A 102 -2.05 -17.20 -11.31
CA LEU A 102 -2.68 -15.94 -11.72
C LEU A 102 -2.50 -15.69 -13.22
N GLU A 103 -1.30 -15.96 -13.76
CA GLU A 103 -1.00 -15.85 -15.19
C GLU A 103 -1.84 -16.83 -16.03
N GLU A 104 -1.96 -18.09 -15.58
CA GLU A 104 -2.82 -19.10 -16.20
C GLU A 104 -4.29 -18.68 -16.24
N ARG A 105 -4.76 -18.00 -15.18
CA ARG A 105 -6.18 -17.65 -15.02
C ARG A 105 -6.58 -16.32 -15.64
N PHE A 106 -5.67 -15.34 -15.64
CA PHE A 106 -5.97 -13.96 -16.02
C PHE A 106 -5.08 -13.42 -17.15
N GLY A 107 -4.09 -14.20 -17.60
CA GLY A 107 -3.08 -13.76 -18.58
C GLY A 107 -1.94 -12.97 -17.93
N GLU A 108 -1.00 -12.54 -18.77
CA GLU A 108 0.12 -11.69 -18.34
C GLU A 108 -0.38 -10.31 -17.89
N SER A 109 0.26 -9.76 -16.85
CA SER A 109 -0.06 -8.43 -16.36
C SER A 109 0.38 -7.36 -17.37
N PRO A 110 -0.50 -6.42 -17.78
CA PRO A 110 -0.09 -5.29 -18.61
C PRO A 110 0.66 -4.20 -17.81
N PHE A 111 0.84 -4.40 -16.50
CA PHE A 111 1.43 -3.42 -15.59
C PHE A 111 2.87 -3.79 -15.23
N HIS A 112 3.75 -2.79 -15.18
CA HIS A 112 5.18 -2.93 -14.83
C HIS A 112 5.36 -2.85 -13.31
N ASP A 113 4.62 -3.68 -12.58
CA ASP A 113 4.43 -3.60 -11.13
C ASP A 113 5.73 -3.72 -10.32
N GLU A 114 6.63 -4.56 -10.79
CA GLU A 114 7.94 -4.78 -10.16
C GLU A 114 8.85 -3.54 -10.29
N GLU A 115 8.96 -2.98 -11.49
CA GLU A 115 9.78 -1.79 -11.75
C GLU A 115 9.22 -0.58 -10.99
N GLU A 116 7.90 -0.41 -10.99
CA GLU A 116 7.23 0.64 -10.27
C GLU A 116 7.51 0.57 -8.76
N LEU A 117 7.40 -0.62 -8.15
CA LEU A 117 7.66 -0.77 -6.72
C LEU A 117 9.13 -0.52 -6.37
N ARG A 118 10.07 -0.86 -7.26
CA ARG A 118 11.49 -0.58 -7.05
C ARG A 118 11.82 0.91 -7.02
N THR A 119 11.03 1.76 -7.69
CA THR A 119 11.22 3.22 -7.61
C THR A 119 10.97 3.79 -6.22
N LEU A 120 10.24 3.06 -5.37
CA LEU A 120 9.92 3.46 -3.99
C LEU A 120 10.96 2.98 -2.97
N LEU A 121 11.86 2.07 -3.37
CA LEU A 121 12.92 1.58 -2.49
C LEU A 121 14.05 2.62 -2.44
N PRO A 122 14.64 2.87 -1.26
CA PRO A 122 15.81 3.73 -1.17
C PRO A 122 16.92 3.24 -2.11
N LEU A 123 17.46 4.13 -2.94
CA LEU A 123 18.63 3.87 -3.78
C LEU A 123 19.87 3.69 -2.92
N CYS A 124 19.98 2.57 -2.21
CA CYS A 124 21.21 2.24 -1.49
C CYS A 124 21.49 0.74 -1.54
N ARG A 125 21.77 0.25 -2.76
CA ARG A 125 22.48 -1.02 -2.99
C ARG A 125 23.15 -1.14 -4.37
N ARG A 126 23.69 -0.04 -4.90
CA ARG A 126 24.55 -0.08 -6.11
C ARG A 126 25.92 0.56 -5.89
N CYS A 127 26.61 0.12 -4.85
CA CYS A 127 28.06 0.27 -4.73
C CYS A 127 28.70 -1.06 -4.30
N ARG A 128 28.63 -2.08 -5.16
CA ARG A 128 29.55 -3.23 -5.11
C ARG A 128 29.54 -4.06 -6.40
N GLN A 129 29.78 -3.39 -7.53
CA GLN A 129 30.30 -3.98 -8.77
C GLN A 129 30.55 -2.83 -9.75
N GLY A 130 31.79 -2.37 -9.79
CA GLY A 130 32.24 -1.21 -10.55
C GLY A 130 33.73 -1.05 -10.27
N SER A 131 34.50 -1.94 -10.88
CA SER A 131 35.95 -1.95 -10.89
C SER A 131 36.51 -0.59 -11.32
N ALA A 132 37.65 -0.25 -10.74
CA ALA A 132 38.44 0.95 -11.00
C ALA A 132 38.58 1.26 -12.50
N ASN A 133 38.38 2.53 -12.87
CA ASN A 133 39.40 3.24 -13.62
C ASN A 133 39.27 4.77 -13.46
N SER A 134 40.44 5.39 -13.41
CA SER A 134 40.74 6.75 -12.97
C SER A 134 40.59 7.83 -14.04
N GLY A 135 40.54 9.10 -13.62
CA GLY A 135 40.84 10.30 -14.42
C GLY A 135 39.73 11.37 -14.35
N ALA A 136 39.85 12.39 -13.48
CA ALA A 136 40.36 13.75 -13.78
C ALA A 136 39.49 14.50 -14.82
N SER A 137 39.06 15.76 -14.69
CA SER A 137 39.46 16.90 -13.86
C SER A 137 38.47 18.08 -14.10
N VAL A 138 38.31 18.94 -13.09
CA VAL A 138 37.86 20.36 -13.04
C VAL A 138 37.37 21.09 -14.32
N THR A 139 36.26 21.85 -14.19
CA THR A 139 36.25 23.33 -14.07
C THR A 139 34.82 23.89 -13.95
N ALA A 140 34.68 24.98 -13.20
CA ALA A 140 33.46 25.76 -12.97
C ALA A 140 33.31 26.89 -14.00
N SER A 141 32.09 27.34 -14.31
CA SER A 141 31.65 28.76 -14.19
C SER A 141 30.34 29.12 -14.92
N SER A 142 29.59 30.03 -14.26
CA SER A 142 28.73 31.12 -14.78
C SER A 142 27.41 30.84 -15.54
N ALA A 143 26.31 31.19 -14.88
CA ALA A 143 25.15 31.93 -15.44
C ALA A 143 25.36 33.44 -15.14
N PRO A 144 24.51 34.43 -15.55
CA PRO A 144 23.23 34.35 -16.27
C PRO A 144 23.07 35.39 -17.43
N SER A 145 21.94 35.36 -18.16
CA SER A 145 21.08 36.55 -18.44
C SER A 145 20.06 36.35 -19.58
N GLU A 146 18.84 36.80 -19.26
CA GLU A 146 17.76 37.43 -20.05
C GLU A 146 17.24 36.86 -21.40
N GLY A 147 15.95 36.51 -21.35
CA GLY A 147 14.92 37.20 -22.14
C GLY A 147 14.69 36.72 -23.58
N THR A 148 13.62 35.94 -23.82
CA THR A 148 12.84 35.96 -25.08
C THR A 148 11.52 35.20 -24.93
N LEU A 149 10.42 35.94 -25.13
CA LEU A 149 9.08 35.56 -25.62
C LEU A 149 8.52 34.17 -25.27
N GLN A 150 7.52 34.15 -24.38
CA GLN A 150 6.59 33.04 -24.23
C GLN A 150 5.80 32.83 -25.54
N ARG A 151 6.26 31.87 -26.33
CA ARG A 151 5.45 31.24 -27.37
C ARG A 151 4.50 30.28 -26.66
N LEU A 152 3.20 30.60 -26.69
CA LEU A 152 2.13 29.68 -26.30
C LEU A 152 2.22 28.44 -27.20
N VAL A 153 2.84 27.38 -26.68
CA VAL A 153 2.82 26.06 -27.32
C VAL A 153 1.43 25.46 -27.04
N PRO A 154 0.70 25.01 -28.08
CA PRO A 154 -0.55 24.29 -27.88
C PRO A 154 -0.29 23.07 -26.97
N ARG A 155 -1.04 22.95 -25.86
CA ARG A 155 -1.02 21.75 -25.04
C ARG A 155 -1.37 20.55 -25.92
N SER A 156 -0.41 19.65 -26.10
CA SER A 156 -0.64 18.37 -26.78
C SER A 156 -1.77 17.61 -26.07
N PRO A 157 -2.84 17.19 -26.79
CA PRO A 157 -3.91 16.43 -26.19
C PRO A 157 -3.50 14.95 -26.09
N ARG A 158 -2.69 14.59 -25.07
CA ARG A 158 -2.42 13.18 -24.71
C ARG A 158 -2.12 13.01 -23.22
N ASP A 159 -3.06 13.40 -22.36
CA ASP A 159 -3.24 12.72 -21.07
C ASP A 159 -4.24 11.57 -21.25
N ALA A 160 -3.87 10.62 -22.12
CA ALA A 160 -4.58 9.35 -22.19
C ALA A 160 -4.11 8.49 -21.01
N HIS A 161 -4.95 8.43 -19.97
CA HIS A 161 -4.94 7.49 -18.85
C HIS A 161 -3.63 6.71 -18.60
N ARG A 162 -2.66 7.34 -17.92
CA ARG A 162 -1.63 6.56 -17.23
C ARG A 162 -2.32 5.78 -16.10
N PRO A 163 -2.20 4.44 -16.04
CA PRO A 163 -2.76 3.67 -14.94
C PRO A 163 -2.13 4.11 -13.61
N LEU A 164 -2.93 4.08 -12.56
CA LEU A 164 -2.46 4.48 -11.22
C LEU A 164 -1.32 3.56 -10.75
N PRO A 165 -0.41 4.07 -9.89
CA PRO A 165 0.61 3.28 -9.22
C PRO A 165 0.03 2.02 -8.55
N LEU A 166 0.72 0.87 -8.56
CA LEU A 166 0.33 -0.39 -7.93
C LEU A 166 -0.21 -0.19 -6.51
N LEU A 167 0.53 0.50 -5.64
CA LEU A 167 0.09 0.72 -4.25
C LEU A 167 -1.16 1.60 -4.17
N ALA A 168 -1.36 2.52 -5.12
CA ALA A 168 -2.56 3.32 -5.23
C ALA A 168 -3.76 2.51 -5.75
N ARG A 169 -3.55 1.62 -6.74
CA ARG A 169 -4.58 0.68 -7.25
C ARG A 169 -5.03 -0.27 -6.15
N ILE A 170 -4.09 -0.86 -5.42
CA ILE A 170 -4.36 -1.70 -4.24
C ILE A 170 -5.17 -0.90 -3.22
N LYS A 171 -4.69 0.28 -2.81
CA LYS A 171 -5.39 1.13 -1.82
C LYS A 171 -6.83 1.44 -2.25
N GLN A 172 -7.05 1.80 -3.51
CA GLN A 172 -8.39 2.03 -4.04
C GLN A 172 -9.27 0.79 -3.92
N THR A 173 -8.80 -0.38 -4.37
CA THR A 173 -9.54 -1.64 -4.25
C THR A 173 -9.91 -1.95 -2.79
N PHE A 174 -8.95 -1.83 -1.86
CA PHE A 174 -9.21 -2.11 -0.44
C PHE A 174 -10.09 -1.07 0.25
N SER A 175 -10.11 0.19 -0.20
CA SER A 175 -11.06 1.20 0.27
C SER A 175 -12.46 1.05 -0.34
N CYS A 176 -12.56 0.41 -1.51
CA CYS A 176 -13.80 0.18 -2.26
C CYS A 176 -14.40 -1.21 -2.04
N LEU A 177 -13.97 -1.95 -1.01
CA LEU A 177 -14.59 -3.20 -0.56
C LEU A 177 -15.72 -2.99 0.49
N PRO A 178 -16.85 -2.33 0.17
CA PRO A 178 -18.09 -2.56 0.93
C PRO A 178 -18.94 -3.79 0.52
N ARG A 179 -18.59 -4.63 -0.47
CA ARG A 179 -19.57 -5.63 -0.98
C ARG A 179 -19.13 -7.05 -1.34
N CYS A 180 -17.86 -7.45 -1.24
CA CYS A 180 -17.44 -8.78 -1.73
C CYS A 180 -17.18 -9.85 -0.64
N LEU A 181 -17.33 -9.52 0.65
CA LEU A 181 -17.14 -10.50 1.74
C LEU A 181 -18.43 -11.18 2.20
N SER A 182 -19.57 -10.95 1.54
CA SER A 182 -20.77 -11.76 1.73
C SER A 182 -20.79 -12.96 0.77
N LEU A 183 -19.74 -13.77 0.78
CA LEU A 183 -19.75 -15.09 0.16
C LEU A 183 -19.20 -16.10 1.16
N LYS A 184 -20.07 -16.48 2.10
CA LYS A 184 -20.43 -17.85 2.49
C LYS A 184 -21.26 -17.84 3.78
N SER A 185 -22.56 -17.63 3.61
CA SER A 185 -23.54 -18.43 4.35
C SER A 185 -24.53 -18.92 3.30
N SER A 186 -24.35 -20.16 2.87
CA SER A 186 -25.34 -20.88 2.09
C SER A 186 -25.26 -22.33 2.50
N LYS A 187 -26.29 -22.68 3.28
CA LYS A 187 -26.77 -23.98 3.76
C LYS A 187 -25.85 -24.76 4.69
#